data_AF-A0A7C5GNT6-F1
#
_entry.id   AF-A0A7C5GNT6-F1
#
_cell.length_a   1.000
_cell.length_b   1.000
_cell.length_c   1.000
_cell.angle_alpha   90.00
_cell.angle_beta   90.00
_cell.angle_gamma   90.00
#
_symmetry.space_group_name_H-M   'P 1'
#
loop_
_entity.id
_entity.type
_entity.pdbx_description
1 polymer ?
#
loop_
_entity_poly.entity_id
_entity_poly.type
_entity_poly.pdbx_seq_one_letter_code
_entity_poly.pdbx_strand_id
1 'polypeptide(L)'
;MKKKRLFLVIFLLLITALSVVFLFRDSSRGKSSGAVGMSVKEAKDIAKDNINFFEAWTNPVFQESYIFYNLDGVGSAYLFNVSDNYGKAGYVVIGSDGDVVEISKDTNTPVVQALLVVNELTQGTIYEQEDIKAQYLYIGDKKYYVKIEVREGEVTQTLYFLLSKEGSKEISLDKLSS
;
A
#
# COMPACT_ATOMS: atom_id res chain seq x y z
N MET A 1 40.82 -0.72 -43.10
CA MET A 1 40.43 0.46 -42.27
C MET A 1 38.92 0.59 -42.00
N LYS A 2 38.01 0.10 -42.85
CA LYS A 2 36.55 0.26 -42.66
C LYS A 2 35.95 -0.50 -41.46
N LYS A 3 36.47 -1.70 -41.14
CA LYS A 3 35.97 -2.53 -40.02
C LYS A 3 36.20 -1.91 -38.62
N LYS A 4 37.31 -1.20 -38.42
CA LYS A 4 37.63 -0.51 -37.15
C LYS A 4 36.67 0.67 -36.87
N ARG A 5 36.25 1.39 -37.91
CA ARG A 5 35.27 2.49 -37.79
C ARG A 5 33.87 1.97 -37.46
N LEU A 6 33.46 0.86 -38.06
CA LEU A 6 32.15 0.25 -37.77
C LEU A 6 32.07 -0.25 -36.32
N PHE A 7 33.15 -0.87 -35.82
CA PHE A 7 33.20 -1.32 -34.42
C PHE A 7 33.11 -0.16 -33.43
N LEU A 8 33.77 0.96 -33.74
CA LEU A 8 33.75 2.15 -32.89
C LEU A 8 32.36 2.80 -32.84
N VAL A 9 31.61 2.80 -33.96
CA VAL A 9 30.23 3.30 -34.00
C VAL A 9 29.28 2.41 -33.20
N ILE A 10 29.40 1.07 -33.33
CA ILE A 10 28.58 0.12 -32.56
C ILE A 10 28.88 0.25 -31.06
N PHE A 11 30.14 0.39 -30.68
CA PHE A 11 30.55 0.56 -29.29
C PHE A 11 30.02 1.88 -28.69
N LEU A 12 30.05 2.97 -29.46
CA LEU A 12 29.47 4.26 -29.04
C LEU A 12 27.94 4.18 -28.86
N LEU A 13 27.24 3.47 -29.75
CA LEU A 13 25.80 3.25 -29.63
C LEU A 13 25.43 2.39 -28.41
N LEU A 14 26.26 1.42 -28.05
CA LEU A 14 26.09 0.59 -26.86
C LEU A 14 26.25 1.39 -25.57
N ILE A 15 27.22 2.30 -25.53
CA ILE A 15 27.42 3.20 -24.39
C ILE A 15 26.25 4.16 -24.24
N THR A 16 25.77 4.78 -25.32
CA THR A 16 24.62 5.71 -25.23
C THR A 16 23.34 4.97 -24.83
N ALA A 17 23.11 3.74 -25.31
CA ALA A 17 21.99 2.92 -24.87
C ALA A 17 22.07 2.58 -23.37
N LEU A 18 23.26 2.24 -22.85
CA LEU A 18 23.44 1.98 -21.41
C LEU A 18 23.20 3.25 -20.56
N SER A 19 23.66 4.42 -21.02
CA SER A 19 23.46 5.70 -20.33
C SER A 19 21.97 6.08 -20.24
N VAL A 20 21.20 5.82 -21.31
CA VAL A 20 19.76 6.07 -21.33
C VAL A 20 19.03 5.12 -20.38
N VAL A 21 19.40 3.83 -20.33
CA VAL A 21 18.84 2.88 -19.36
C VAL A 21 19.18 3.29 -17.91
N PHE A 22 20.37 3.83 -17.66
CA PHE A 22 20.74 4.35 -16.34
C PHE A 22 19.94 5.59 -15.94
N LEU A 23 19.70 6.52 -16.87
CA LEU A 23 18.88 7.72 -16.63
C LEU A 23 17.39 7.37 -16.43
N PHE A 24 16.85 6.38 -17.15
CA PHE A 24 15.49 5.90 -16.89
C PHE A 24 15.37 5.12 -15.57
N ARG A 25 16.42 4.42 -15.14
CA ARG A 25 16.44 3.73 -13.84
C ARG A 25 16.56 4.69 -12.65
N ASP A 26 17.24 5.83 -12.81
CA ASP A 26 17.29 6.88 -11.78
C ASP A 26 16.04 7.78 -11.78
N SER A 27 15.37 7.97 -12.93
CA SER A 27 14.10 8.70 -13.01
C SER A 27 12.94 8.01 -12.27
N SER A 28 12.96 6.67 -12.20
CA SER A 28 11.99 5.91 -11.39
C SER A 28 12.30 5.89 -9.88
N ARG A 29 13.38 6.54 -9.45
CA ARG A 29 13.63 6.86 -8.05
C ARG A 29 13.36 8.34 -7.83
N GLY A 30 12.08 8.69 -7.97
CA GLY A 30 11.55 9.85 -7.27
C GLY A 30 11.95 9.71 -5.80
N LYS A 31 12.95 10.48 -5.38
CA LYS A 31 13.19 10.78 -3.97
C LYS A 31 11.91 11.45 -3.49
N SER A 32 11.01 10.68 -2.86
CA SER A 32 9.97 11.24 -2.02
C SER A 32 10.66 11.81 -0.78
N SER A 33 11.21 13.00 -0.90
CA SER A 33 11.51 13.85 0.24
C SER A 33 10.18 14.23 0.88
N GLY A 34 9.69 13.40 1.80
CA GLY A 34 8.41 13.61 2.46
C GLY A 34 7.99 12.58 3.51
N ALA A 35 8.85 11.66 3.95
CA ALA A 35 8.51 10.75 5.05
C ALA A 35 9.19 11.22 6.34
N VAL A 36 8.53 12.09 7.10
CA VAL A 36 8.75 12.16 8.54
C VAL A 36 7.78 11.16 9.15
N GLY A 37 8.24 9.92 9.29
CA GLY A 37 7.48 8.83 9.90
C GLY A 37 8.41 7.65 10.18
N MET A 38 8.11 6.91 11.25
CA MET A 38 8.80 5.68 11.63
C MET A 38 8.98 4.73 10.43
N SER A 39 10.09 4.01 10.33
CA SER A 39 10.32 3.03 9.27
C SER A 39 9.48 1.76 9.45
N VAL A 40 9.21 1.02 8.36
CA VAL A 40 8.52 -0.29 8.41
C VAL A 40 9.23 -1.28 9.35
N LYS A 41 10.56 -1.22 9.44
CA LYS A 41 11.34 -2.08 10.33
C LYS A 41 11.05 -1.76 11.80
N GLU A 42 11.09 -0.48 12.17
CA GLU A 42 10.79 -0.04 13.53
C GLU A 42 9.35 -0.39 13.92
N ALA A 43 8.38 -0.13 13.03
CA ALA A 43 6.99 -0.51 13.25
C ALA A 43 6.82 -2.03 13.41
N LYS A 44 7.57 -2.84 12.65
CA LYS A 44 7.56 -4.30 12.78
C LYS A 44 8.12 -4.77 14.11
N ASP A 45 9.17 -4.11 14.62
CA ASP A 45 9.75 -4.46 15.91
C ASP A 45 8.77 -4.15 17.06
N ILE A 46 8.06 -3.02 17.00
CA ILE A 46 6.97 -2.71 17.94
C ILE A 46 5.83 -3.73 17.83
N ALA A 47 5.44 -4.12 16.61
CA ALA A 47 4.43 -5.16 16.42
C ALA A 47 4.86 -6.49 17.06
N LYS A 48 6.14 -6.86 16.95
CA LYS A 48 6.68 -8.07 17.60
C LYS A 48 6.61 -8.04 19.11
N ASP A 49 6.79 -6.88 19.74
CA ASP A 49 6.65 -6.75 21.19
C ASP A 49 5.22 -7.06 21.66
N ASN A 50 4.24 -7.02 20.75
CA ASN A 50 2.84 -7.33 20.99
C ASN A 50 2.43 -8.74 20.54
N ILE A 51 3.36 -9.60 20.12
CA ILE A 51 3.05 -10.96 19.65
C ILE A 51 2.34 -11.81 20.72
N ASN A 52 2.56 -11.52 22.00
CA ASN A 52 1.96 -12.24 23.12
C ASN A 52 0.43 -12.18 23.14
N PHE A 53 -0.19 -11.18 22.48
CA PHE A 53 -1.64 -11.18 22.28
C PHE A 53 -2.15 -12.45 21.57
N PHE A 54 -1.28 -13.10 20.79
CA PHE A 54 -1.52 -14.33 20.05
C PHE A 54 -0.93 -15.58 20.72
N GLU A 55 -0.56 -15.53 22.01
CA GLU A 55 0.14 -16.64 22.72
C GLU A 55 -0.59 -18.00 22.68
N ALA A 56 -1.92 -17.99 22.55
CA ALA A 56 -2.73 -19.21 22.41
C ALA A 56 -2.66 -19.84 21.00
N TRP A 57 -1.86 -19.28 20.10
CA TRP A 57 -1.65 -19.77 18.74
C TRP A 57 -0.34 -20.53 18.66
N THR A 58 -0.26 -21.51 17.77
CA THR A 58 0.93 -22.36 17.68
C THR A 58 1.95 -21.68 16.76
N ASN A 59 2.96 -21.04 17.36
CA ASN A 59 4.03 -20.33 16.64
C ASN A 59 3.48 -19.21 15.73
N PRO A 60 2.90 -18.14 16.28
CA PRO A 60 2.40 -17.03 15.49
C PRO A 60 3.56 -16.25 14.84
N VAL A 61 3.43 -15.92 13.55
CA VAL A 61 4.45 -15.24 12.76
C VAL A 61 3.86 -14.04 12.03
N PHE A 62 4.61 -12.94 12.01
CA PHE A 62 4.28 -11.77 11.19
C PHE A 62 4.59 -12.02 9.71
N GLN A 63 3.57 -11.84 8.88
CA GLN A 63 3.57 -11.99 7.43
C GLN A 63 3.76 -10.62 6.75
N GLU A 64 3.25 -10.50 5.52
CA GLU A 64 3.17 -9.28 4.72
C GLU A 64 2.73 -8.05 5.54
N SER A 65 3.23 -6.89 5.11
CA SER A 65 2.91 -5.59 5.70
C SER A 65 2.33 -4.63 4.67
N TYR A 66 1.37 -3.83 5.07
CA TYR A 66 0.76 -2.77 4.27
C TYR A 66 1.05 -1.41 4.90
N ILE A 67 1.28 -0.40 4.06
CA ILE A 67 1.48 0.99 4.50
C ILE A 67 0.18 1.76 4.25
N PHE A 68 -0.32 2.42 5.28
CA PHE A 68 -1.45 3.34 5.20
C PHE A 68 -0.94 4.77 5.16
N TYR A 69 -1.55 5.61 4.33
CA TYR A 69 -1.15 6.99 4.12
C TYR A 69 -2.18 7.96 4.74
N ASN A 70 -1.77 9.17 5.07
CA ASN A 70 -2.72 10.24 5.35
C ASN A 70 -3.20 10.89 4.03
N LEU A 71 -4.06 11.91 4.13
CA LEU A 71 -4.58 12.63 2.96
C LEU A 71 -3.48 13.36 2.15
N ASP A 72 -2.37 13.70 2.80
CA ASP A 72 -1.20 14.34 2.16
C ASP A 72 -0.25 13.33 1.48
N GLY A 73 -0.58 12.03 1.53
CA GLY A 73 0.25 10.97 0.94
C GLY A 73 1.46 10.58 1.79
N VAL A 74 1.51 10.97 3.05
CA VAL A 74 2.57 10.60 4.02
C VAL A 74 2.18 9.32 4.75
N GLY A 75 3.14 8.40 4.95
CA GLY A 75 2.92 7.18 5.74
C GLY A 75 2.44 7.49 7.15
N SER A 76 1.26 6.98 7.51
CA SER A 76 0.52 7.30 8.73
C SER A 76 0.31 6.09 9.65
N ALA A 77 0.30 4.88 9.10
CA ALA A 77 0.24 3.64 9.86
C ALA A 77 0.74 2.45 9.05
N TYR A 78 0.98 1.34 9.74
CA TYR A 78 1.50 0.09 9.21
C TYR A 78 0.63 -1.06 9.70
N LEU A 79 0.10 -1.87 8.78
CA LEU A 79 -0.62 -3.10 9.11
C LEU A 79 0.31 -4.30 8.91
N PHE A 80 0.43 -5.14 9.92
CA PHE A 80 1.14 -6.40 9.87
C PHE A 80 0.18 -7.55 10.06
N ASN A 81 0.09 -8.44 9.08
CA ASN A 81 -0.67 -9.68 9.22
C ASN A 81 0.07 -10.64 10.15
N VAL A 82 -0.68 -11.37 10.95
CA VAL A 82 -0.19 -12.43 11.82
C VAL A 82 -0.91 -13.71 11.45
N SER A 83 -0.18 -14.80 11.27
CA SER A 83 -0.78 -16.12 11.10
C SER A 83 -0.04 -17.20 11.87
N ASP A 84 -0.73 -18.30 12.14
CA ASP A 84 -0.12 -19.53 12.64
C ASP A 84 -0.13 -20.63 11.56
N ASN A 85 0.58 -21.74 11.82
CA ASN A 85 0.67 -22.86 10.89
C ASN A 85 -0.64 -23.65 10.74
N TYR A 86 -1.70 -23.30 11.48
CA TYR A 86 -2.97 -24.00 11.53
C TYR A 86 -4.13 -23.15 10.97
N GLY A 87 -3.81 -22.02 10.32
CA GLY A 87 -4.78 -21.19 9.64
C GLY A 87 -5.47 -20.14 10.51
N LYS A 88 -5.04 -19.94 11.77
CA LYS A 88 -5.46 -18.77 12.53
C LYS A 88 -4.77 -17.55 11.94
N ALA A 89 -5.52 -16.46 11.78
CA ALA A 89 -5.01 -15.23 11.21
C ALA A 89 -5.60 -14.01 11.92
N GLY A 90 -4.82 -12.95 11.97
CA GLY A 90 -5.12 -11.70 12.65
C GLY A 90 -4.17 -10.62 12.18
N TYR A 91 -4.13 -9.48 12.86
CA TYR A 91 -3.27 -8.38 12.47
C TYR A 91 -2.96 -7.43 13.63
N VAL A 92 -1.92 -6.62 13.41
CA VAL A 92 -1.52 -5.50 14.26
C VAL A 92 -1.37 -4.26 13.39
N VAL A 93 -1.92 -3.13 13.82
CA VAL A 93 -1.76 -1.82 13.19
C VAL A 93 -0.94 -0.93 14.11
N ILE A 94 0.16 -0.40 13.60
CA ILE A 94 1.07 0.52 14.30
C ILE A 94 0.99 1.90 13.65
N GLY A 95 0.75 2.94 14.43
CA GLY A 95 0.76 4.32 13.97
C GLY A 95 2.17 4.79 13.60
N SER A 96 2.28 5.83 12.78
CA SER A 96 3.59 6.41 12.42
C SER A 96 4.31 7.07 13.60
N ASP A 97 3.59 7.32 14.69
CA ASP A 97 4.06 7.76 16.01
C ASP A 97 4.62 6.63 16.88
N GLY A 98 4.39 5.37 16.49
CA GLY A 98 4.83 4.18 17.21
C GLY A 98 3.79 3.55 18.13
N ASP A 99 2.61 4.13 18.23
CA ASP A 99 1.56 3.58 19.08
C ASP A 99 0.85 2.40 18.41
N VAL A 100 0.41 1.44 19.23
CA VAL A 100 -0.45 0.34 18.76
C VAL A 100 -1.85 0.89 18.57
N VAL A 101 -2.24 1.09 17.31
CA VAL A 101 -3.57 1.59 16.92
C VAL A 101 -4.63 0.52 17.09
N GLU A 102 -4.35 -0.68 16.59
CA GLU A 102 -5.27 -1.81 16.63
C GLU A 102 -4.54 -3.15 16.68
N ILE A 103 -5.11 -4.11 17.40
CA ILE A 103 -4.66 -5.49 17.42
C ILE A 103 -5.89 -6.40 17.46
N SER A 104 -5.93 -7.40 16.57
CA SER A 104 -7.12 -8.23 16.39
C SER A 104 -6.79 -9.66 15.96
N LYS A 105 -7.64 -10.60 16.38
CA LYS A 105 -7.67 -12.01 15.93
C LYS A 105 -8.68 -12.23 14.79
N ASP A 106 -9.23 -11.15 14.23
CA ASP A 106 -10.15 -11.15 13.10
C ASP A 106 -9.36 -11.09 11.79
N THR A 107 -9.86 -11.78 10.76
CA THR A 107 -9.31 -11.77 9.40
C THR A 107 -9.86 -10.63 8.55
N ASN A 108 -10.93 -9.97 9.00
CA ASN A 108 -11.54 -8.83 8.32
C ASN A 108 -10.71 -7.53 8.51
N THR A 109 -9.55 -7.48 7.86
CA THR A 109 -8.66 -6.30 7.92
C THR A 109 -9.19 -5.15 7.05
N PRO A 110 -8.78 -3.89 7.31
CA PRO A 110 -9.09 -2.78 6.42
C PRO A 110 -8.65 -3.03 4.95
N VAL A 111 -7.56 -3.78 4.75
CA VAL A 111 -7.10 -4.17 3.41
C VAL A 111 -8.08 -5.14 2.74
N VAL A 112 -8.55 -6.15 3.47
CA VAL A 112 -9.54 -7.11 2.96
C VAL A 112 -10.85 -6.41 2.61
N GLN A 113 -11.33 -5.50 3.46
CA GLN A 113 -12.55 -4.72 3.17
C GLN A 113 -12.40 -3.88 1.90
N ALA A 114 -11.25 -3.22 1.72
CA ALA A 114 -10.98 -2.45 0.51
C ALA A 114 -10.92 -3.34 -0.74
N LEU A 115 -10.35 -4.55 -0.66
CA LEU A 115 -10.38 -5.51 -1.77
C LEU A 115 -11.81 -5.95 -2.12
N LEU A 116 -12.68 -6.11 -1.11
CA LEU A 116 -14.10 -6.38 -1.35
C LEU A 116 -14.78 -5.21 -2.08
N VAL A 117 -14.50 -3.96 -1.69
CA VAL A 117 -15.02 -2.77 -2.42
C VAL A 117 -14.54 -2.77 -3.87
N VAL A 118 -13.26 -3.03 -4.12
CA VAL A 118 -12.72 -3.09 -5.49
C VAL A 118 -13.43 -4.19 -6.29
N ASN A 119 -13.63 -5.36 -5.70
CA ASN A 119 -14.34 -6.45 -6.36
C ASN A 119 -15.82 -6.12 -6.61
N GLU A 120 -16.51 -5.43 -5.70
CA GLU A 120 -17.88 -4.96 -5.92
C GLU A 120 -17.96 -3.93 -7.06
N LEU A 121 -16.95 -3.06 -7.20
CA LEU A 121 -16.86 -2.07 -8.27
C LEU A 121 -16.54 -2.69 -9.64
N THR A 122 -15.81 -3.80 -9.69
CA THR A 122 -15.51 -4.50 -10.97
C THR A 122 -16.56 -5.52 -11.34
N GLN A 123 -17.27 -6.10 -10.37
CA GLN A 123 -18.29 -7.11 -10.64
C GLN A 123 -19.48 -6.50 -11.40
N GLY A 124 -19.65 -6.95 -12.65
CA GLY A 124 -20.77 -6.53 -13.48
C GLY A 124 -20.65 -5.12 -14.05
N THR A 125 -19.48 -4.48 -13.93
CA THR A 125 -19.16 -3.22 -14.59
C THR A 125 -18.23 -3.46 -15.79
N ILE A 126 -17.92 -2.39 -16.52
CA ILE A 126 -16.96 -2.41 -17.62
C ILE A 126 -15.50 -2.31 -17.14
N TYR A 127 -15.28 -2.07 -15.84
CA TYR A 127 -13.97 -1.78 -15.28
C TYR A 127 -13.18 -3.06 -15.03
N GLU A 128 -11.93 -3.09 -15.49
CA GLU A 128 -11.01 -4.17 -15.13
C GLU A 128 -10.23 -3.83 -13.86
N GLN A 129 -9.67 -4.85 -13.20
CA GLN A 129 -8.92 -4.64 -11.97
C GLN A 129 -7.68 -3.75 -12.19
N GLU A 130 -7.11 -3.75 -13.40
CA GLU A 130 -5.97 -2.90 -13.78
C GLU A 130 -6.33 -1.42 -13.95
N ASP A 131 -7.61 -1.11 -14.16
CA ASP A 131 -8.12 0.27 -14.25
C ASP A 131 -8.33 0.92 -12.88
N ILE A 132 -8.16 0.14 -11.80
CA ILE A 132 -8.44 0.57 -10.44
C ILE A 132 -7.14 0.71 -9.65
N LYS A 133 -6.95 1.89 -9.07
CA LYS A 133 -5.90 2.13 -8.08
C LYS A 133 -6.52 2.40 -6.72
N ALA A 134 -6.20 1.54 -5.75
CA ALA A 134 -6.59 1.72 -4.36
C ALA A 134 -5.43 2.25 -3.53
N GLN A 135 -5.68 3.33 -2.77
CA GLN A 135 -4.78 3.85 -1.76
C GLN A 135 -5.47 3.76 -0.39
N TYR A 136 -4.83 3.06 0.53
CA TYR A 136 -5.30 2.87 1.90
C TYR A 136 -4.92 4.07 2.74
N LEU A 137 -5.92 4.66 3.39
CA LEU A 137 -5.80 5.88 4.15
C LEU A 137 -6.13 5.62 5.63
N TYR A 138 -5.31 6.14 6.54
CA TYR A 138 -5.59 6.13 7.97
C TYR A 138 -5.61 7.57 8.48
N ILE A 139 -6.71 7.98 9.10
CA ILE A 139 -6.90 9.36 9.55
C ILE A 139 -7.04 9.49 11.08
N GLY A 140 -6.72 8.44 11.83
CA GLY A 140 -6.86 8.41 13.29
C GLY A 140 -8.11 7.69 13.77
N ASP A 141 -8.22 7.49 15.09
CA ASP A 141 -9.39 6.90 15.78
C ASP A 141 -9.90 5.58 15.20
N LYS A 142 -9.01 4.71 14.71
CA LYS A 142 -9.36 3.45 14.01
C LYS A 142 -10.27 3.66 12.79
N LYS A 143 -10.23 4.85 12.19
CA LYS A 143 -10.96 5.18 10.97
C LYS A 143 -10.02 4.97 9.78
N TYR A 144 -10.42 4.04 8.92
CA TYR A 144 -9.71 3.71 7.70
C TYR A 144 -10.54 4.16 6.52
N TYR A 145 -9.90 4.80 5.55
CA TYR A 145 -10.51 5.14 4.28
C TYR A 145 -9.78 4.40 3.16
N VAL A 146 -10.45 4.21 2.05
CA VAL A 146 -9.79 3.86 0.79
C VAL A 146 -10.15 4.90 -0.25
N LYS A 147 -9.11 5.47 -0.87
CA LYS A 147 -9.23 6.26 -2.08
C LYS A 147 -9.13 5.28 -3.26
N ILE A 148 -10.17 5.20 -4.06
CA ILE A 148 -10.22 4.39 -5.28
C ILE A 148 -10.24 5.34 -6.47
N GLU A 149 -9.23 5.27 -7.30
CA GLU A 149 -9.21 5.92 -8.61
C GLU A 149 -9.59 4.90 -9.67
N VAL A 150 -10.67 5.16 -10.40
CA VAL A 150 -11.17 4.33 -11.49
C VAL A 150 -10.91 5.05 -12.81
N ARG A 151 -10.24 4.37 -13.73
CA ARG A 151 -9.98 4.91 -15.07
C ARG A 151 -11.02 4.40 -16.07
N GLU A 152 -11.61 5.32 -16.81
CA GLU A 152 -12.49 5.03 -17.95
C GLU A 152 -11.97 5.77 -19.18
N GLY A 153 -11.14 5.09 -19.97
CA GLY A 153 -10.45 5.72 -21.11
C GLY A 153 -9.48 6.83 -20.68
N GLU A 154 -9.82 8.08 -20.97
CA GLU A 154 -9.06 9.27 -20.55
C GLU A 154 -9.58 9.90 -19.25
N VAL A 155 -10.76 9.49 -18.78
CA VAL A 155 -11.37 10.05 -17.57
C VAL A 155 -10.89 9.25 -16.35
N THR A 156 -10.59 9.95 -15.25
CA THR A 156 -10.29 9.34 -13.96
C THR A 156 -11.29 9.84 -12.93
N GLN A 157 -12.06 8.93 -12.34
CA GLN A 157 -12.96 9.23 -11.23
C GLN A 157 -12.28 8.84 -9.92
N THR A 158 -12.39 9.69 -8.90
CA THR A 158 -11.90 9.37 -7.56
C THR A 158 -13.08 9.18 -6.62
N LEU A 159 -13.11 8.02 -5.96
CA LEU A 159 -14.10 7.64 -4.96
C LEU A 159 -13.41 7.46 -3.60
N TYR A 160 -14.12 7.77 -2.53
CA TYR A 160 -13.64 7.58 -1.17
C TYR A 160 -14.62 6.72 -0.40
N PHE A 161 -14.12 5.73 0.31
CA PHE A 161 -14.94 4.86 1.15
C PHE A 161 -14.42 4.88 2.58
N LEU A 162 -15.31 5.05 3.54
CA LEU A 162 -15.04 4.77 4.95
C LEU A 162 -15.16 3.26 5.17
N LEU A 163 -14.14 2.65 5.75
CA LEU A 163 -14.09 1.24 6.10
C LEU A 163 -14.41 1.06 7.58
N SER A 164 -15.27 0.11 7.90
CA SER A 164 -15.70 -0.17 9.27
C SER A 164 -15.99 -1.65 9.44
N LYS A 165 -16.09 -2.11 10.69
CA LYS A 165 -16.46 -3.51 10.98
C LYS A 165 -17.82 -3.92 10.40
N GLU A 166 -18.73 -2.96 10.21
CA GLU A 166 -20.08 -3.19 9.67
C GLU A 166 -20.13 -3.19 8.14
N GLY A 167 -19.02 -2.83 7.48
CA GLY A 167 -18.92 -2.73 6.03
C GLY A 167 -18.28 -1.42 5.56
N SER A 168 -18.30 -1.20 4.25
CA SER A 168 -17.82 0.01 3.61
C SER A 168 -18.96 0.97 3.30
N LYS A 169 -18.67 2.27 3.31
CA LYS A 169 -19.62 3.31 2.91
C LYS A 169 -18.92 4.36 2.07
N GLU A 170 -19.44 4.62 0.87
CA GLU A 170 -18.95 5.72 0.04
C GLU A 170 -19.21 7.06 0.73
N ILE A 171 -18.21 7.93 0.71
CA ILE A 171 -18.25 9.25 1.32
C ILE A 171 -17.72 10.29 0.33
N SER A 172 -18.30 11.49 0.37
CA SER A 172 -17.76 12.67 -0.33
C SER A 172 -16.81 13.40 0.62
N LEU A 173 -15.58 13.67 0.16
CA LEU A 173 -14.58 14.43 0.94
C LEU A 173 -15.03 15.85 1.25
N ASP A 174 -15.91 16.44 0.42
CA ASP A 174 -16.45 17.79 0.66
C ASP A 174 -17.24 17.89 1.97
N LYS A 175 -17.62 16.74 2.55
CA LYS A 175 -18.33 16.63 3.83
C LYS A 175 -17.42 16.33 5.03
N LEU A 176 -16.11 16.17 4.84
CA LEU A 176 -15.16 15.86 5.91
C LEU A 176 -14.41 17.10 6.45
N SER A 177 -14.52 18.25 5.77
CA SER A 177 -13.88 19.52 6.12
C SER A 177 -14.81 20.51 6.84
N SER A 178 -16.02 20.09 7.19
CA SER A 178 -17.04 20.85 7.92
C SER A 178 -17.25 20.31 9.33
#